data_AF-A0A382FRC8-F1
#
_entry.id   AF-A0A382FRC8-F1
#
_cell.length_a   1.000
_cell.length_b   1.000
_cell.length_c   1.000
_cell.angle_alpha   90.00
_cell.angle_beta   90.00
_cell.angle_gamma   90.00
#
_symmetry.space_group_name_H-M   'P 1'
#
loop_
_entity.id
_entity.type
_entity.pdbx_description
1 polymer ?
#
loop_
_entity_poly.entity_id
_entity_poly.type
_entity_poly.pdbx_seq_one_letter_code
_entity_poly.pdbx_strand_id
1 'polypeptide(L)'
;MTDTKTDFFVTGGTLRRDALSYIVRDADEKVYDGLLKGEFCYVLTPRQMGKSSLMVRTAGRLRDAGVTVAVLDLTGIGSNLSAEQWYEGLLNNIGTQLDLEDELDDYWDDNAGRSPLQRWLGAIRKIVLPTVEKQLVVFVDEIDMVRSLAFSTDEFFASIREFH
;
A
#
# COMPACT_ATOMS: atom_id res chain seq x y z
N MET A 1 -30.91 -15.63 -15.47
CA MET A 1 -30.71 -14.16 -15.53
C MET A 1 -31.01 -13.62 -14.15
N THR A 2 -29.99 -13.46 -13.31
CA THR A 2 -30.12 -12.85 -11.99
C THR A 2 -29.71 -11.39 -12.11
N ASP A 3 -30.69 -10.52 -11.89
CA ASP A 3 -30.56 -9.06 -11.82
C ASP A 3 -29.78 -8.71 -10.54
N THR A 4 -28.47 -8.52 -10.68
CA THR A 4 -27.64 -8.00 -9.58
C THR A 4 -27.90 -6.50 -9.50
N LYS A 5 -28.83 -6.12 -8.62
CA LYS A 5 -29.11 -4.72 -8.28
C LYS A 5 -27.81 -4.08 -7.78
N THR A 6 -27.07 -3.41 -8.65
CA THR A 6 -25.91 -2.61 -8.26
C THR A 6 -26.46 -1.36 -7.59
N ASP A 7 -26.44 -1.33 -6.25
CA ASP A 7 -26.89 -0.16 -5.51
C ASP A 7 -26.08 1.06 -5.95
N PHE A 8 -26.75 1.99 -6.66
CA PHE A 8 -26.12 3.16 -7.24
C PHE A 8 -25.49 4.04 -6.14
N PHE A 9 -26.13 4.15 -4.97
CA PHE A 9 -25.62 4.89 -3.82
C PHE A 9 -25.04 3.96 -2.75
N VAL A 10 -23.82 4.25 -2.30
CA VAL A 10 -23.19 3.60 -1.15
C VAL A 10 -23.00 4.64 -0.05
N THR A 11 -23.54 4.39 1.14
CA THR A 11 -23.43 5.29 2.29
C THR A 11 -22.20 4.94 3.12
N GLY A 12 -21.13 5.72 2.97
CA GLY A 12 -19.90 5.60 3.76
C GLY A 12 -18.93 4.51 3.25
N GLY A 13 -17.70 4.56 3.75
CA GLY A 13 -16.64 3.62 3.39
C GLY A 13 -16.01 3.85 2.00
N THR A 14 -15.13 2.93 1.62
CA THR A 14 -14.41 2.94 0.34
C THR A 14 -15.32 2.45 -0.77
N LEU A 15 -15.49 3.26 -1.82
CA LEU A 15 -16.24 2.87 -3.01
C LEU A 15 -15.46 1.83 -3.81
N ARG A 16 -16.17 0.81 -4.31
CA ARG A 16 -15.61 -0.16 -5.24
C ARG A 16 -15.12 0.54 -6.50
N ARG A 17 -14.14 -0.07 -7.16
CA ARG A 17 -13.51 0.47 -8.38
C ARG A 17 -14.54 0.87 -9.44
N ASP A 18 -15.58 0.05 -9.62
CA ASP A 18 -16.65 0.13 -10.61
C ASP A 18 -17.91 0.85 -10.13
N ALA A 19 -17.88 1.47 -8.95
CA ALA A 19 -19.04 2.18 -8.40
C ALA A 19 -19.49 3.33 -9.33
N LEU A 20 -20.74 3.26 -9.82
CA LEU A 20 -21.33 4.25 -10.72
C LEU A 20 -21.55 5.63 -10.06
N SER A 21 -21.62 5.69 -8.72
CA SER A 21 -21.73 6.95 -7.97
C SER A 21 -20.40 7.67 -7.74
N TYR A 22 -19.26 7.09 -8.14
CA TYR A 22 -17.98 7.77 -7.97
C TYR A 22 -17.85 8.94 -8.96
N ILE A 23 -17.71 10.15 -8.42
CA ILE A 23 -17.40 11.34 -9.20
C ILE A 23 -15.88 11.49 -9.29
N VAL A 24 -15.35 11.42 -10.52
CA VAL A 24 -13.92 11.61 -10.81
C VAL A 24 -13.52 13.05 -10.51
N ARG A 25 -12.34 13.23 -9.89
CA ARG A 25 -11.79 14.53 -9.52
C ARG A 25 -10.48 14.75 -10.27
N ASP A 26 -10.05 16.01 -10.41
CA ASP A 26 -8.75 16.34 -11.00
C ASP A 26 -7.56 15.66 -10.30
N ALA A 27 -7.71 15.37 -9.00
CA ALA A 27 -6.70 14.68 -8.21
C ALA A 27 -6.49 13.22 -8.66
N ASP A 28 -7.52 12.54 -9.16
CA ASP A 28 -7.43 11.15 -9.63
C ASP A 28 -6.42 11.03 -10.78
N GLU A 29 -6.50 11.92 -11.77
CA GLU A 29 -5.57 11.93 -12.91
C GLU A 29 -4.16 12.35 -12.48
N LYS A 30 -4.04 13.40 -11.64
CA LYS A 30 -2.73 13.86 -11.15
C LYS A 30 -1.97 12.76 -10.41
N VAL A 31 -2.65 12.03 -9.55
CA VAL A 31 -2.04 10.92 -8.80
C VAL A 31 -1.67 9.79 -9.75
N TYR A 32 -2.56 9.40 -10.66
CA TYR A 32 -2.27 8.35 -11.64
C TYR A 32 -1.04 8.67 -12.51
N ASP A 33 -1.01 9.87 -13.09
CA ASP A 33 0.08 10.31 -13.98
C ASP A 33 1.41 10.48 -13.23
N GLY A 34 1.36 11.01 -11.99
CA GLY A 34 2.55 11.14 -11.15
C GLY A 34 3.14 9.76 -10.80
N LEU A 35 2.30 8.80 -10.42
CA LEU A 35 2.75 7.44 -10.10
C LEU A 35 3.37 6.73 -11.31
N LEU A 36 2.79 6.88 -12.51
CA LEU A 36 3.39 6.33 -13.74
C LEU A 36 4.76 6.92 -14.08
N LYS A 37 5.06 8.15 -13.60
CA LYS A 37 6.38 8.78 -13.75
C LYS A 37 7.36 8.40 -12.63
N GLY A 38 6.92 7.62 -11.65
CA GLY A 38 7.72 7.28 -10.48
C GLY A 38 7.80 8.41 -9.45
N GLU A 39 6.88 9.38 -9.49
CA GLU A 39 6.86 10.48 -8.53
C GLU A 39 6.33 10.02 -7.16
N PHE A 40 6.90 10.59 -6.09
CA PHE A 40 6.41 10.39 -4.73
C PHE A 40 5.16 11.24 -4.47
N CYS A 41 3.98 10.59 -4.43
CA CYS A 41 2.69 11.29 -4.32
C CYS A 41 2.12 11.27 -2.89
N TYR A 42 1.68 12.44 -2.41
CA TYR A 42 0.92 12.58 -1.17
C TYR A 42 -0.55 12.92 -1.45
N VAL A 43 -1.47 12.15 -0.87
CA VAL A 43 -2.90 12.45 -0.90
C VAL A 43 -3.37 12.85 0.50
N LEU A 44 -3.49 14.16 0.71
CA LEU A 44 -3.93 14.76 1.98
C LEU A 44 -5.38 15.24 1.86
N THR A 45 -6.30 14.52 2.51
CA THR A 45 -7.72 14.93 2.61
C THR A 45 -8.24 14.65 4.01
N PRO A 46 -9.27 15.38 4.49
CA PRO A 46 -10.01 14.98 5.68
C PRO A 46 -10.52 13.54 5.59
N ARG A 47 -10.71 12.86 6.73
CA ARG A 47 -11.28 11.51 6.80
C ARG A 47 -12.63 11.46 6.09
N GLN A 48 -12.95 10.31 5.49
CA GLN A 48 -14.22 10.05 4.80
C GLN A 48 -14.51 10.91 3.55
N MET A 49 -13.51 11.62 3.00
CA MET A 49 -13.64 12.36 1.72
C MET A 49 -13.38 11.49 0.47
N GLY A 50 -13.29 10.17 0.62
CA GLY A 50 -13.08 9.24 -0.49
C GLY A 50 -11.63 9.10 -0.96
N LYS A 51 -10.65 9.30 -0.07
CA LYS A 51 -9.22 9.02 -0.31
C LYS A 51 -9.00 7.56 -0.70
N SER A 52 -9.51 6.63 0.11
CA SER A 52 -9.36 5.19 -0.14
C SER A 52 -10.09 4.78 -1.43
N SER A 53 -11.19 5.45 -1.80
CA SER A 53 -11.85 5.24 -3.10
C SER A 53 -10.96 5.67 -4.27
N LEU A 54 -10.29 6.83 -4.17
CA LEU A 54 -9.31 7.28 -5.16
C LEU A 54 -8.15 6.28 -5.27
N MET A 55 -7.62 5.83 -4.13
CA MET A 55 -6.55 4.83 -4.08
C MET A 55 -6.95 3.52 -4.77
N VAL A 56 -8.10 2.93 -4.42
CA VAL A 56 -8.58 1.66 -5.00
C VAL A 56 -8.76 1.78 -6.52
N ARG A 57 -9.31 2.92 -6.99
CA ARG A 57 -9.46 3.17 -8.42
C ARG A 57 -8.13 3.34 -9.13
N THR A 58 -7.20 4.10 -8.54
CA THR A 58 -5.85 4.33 -9.09
C THR A 58 -5.06 3.03 -9.15
N ALA A 59 -5.07 2.24 -8.08
CA ALA A 59 -4.47 0.92 -8.01
C ALA A 59 -5.02 -0.01 -9.10
N GLY A 60 -6.34 0.01 -9.33
CA GLY A 60 -6.95 -0.73 -10.43
C GLY A 60 -6.44 -0.29 -11.81
N ARG A 61 -6.40 1.02 -12.08
CA ARG A 61 -5.88 1.56 -13.34
C ARG A 61 -4.40 1.26 -13.56
N LEU A 62 -3.60 1.26 -12.51
CA LEU A 62 -2.17 0.93 -12.57
C LEU A 62 -1.97 -0.55 -12.92
N ARG A 63 -2.73 -1.45 -12.29
CA ARG A 63 -2.72 -2.88 -12.62
C ARG A 63 -3.11 -3.14 -14.08
N ASP A 64 -4.15 -2.47 -14.58
CA ASP A 64 -4.55 -2.55 -16.00
C ASP A 64 -3.44 -2.06 -16.96
N ALA A 65 -2.57 -1.15 -16.51
CA ALA A 65 -1.40 -0.68 -17.27
C ALA A 65 -0.17 -1.60 -17.14
N GLY A 66 -0.28 -2.71 -16.40
CA GLY A 66 0.81 -3.65 -16.14
C GLY A 66 1.78 -3.20 -15.07
N VAL A 67 1.36 -2.31 -14.15
CA VAL A 67 2.14 -1.92 -12.97
C VAL A 67 1.80 -2.86 -11.82
N THR A 68 2.83 -3.36 -11.12
CA THR A 68 2.65 -4.14 -9.90
C THR A 68 2.25 -3.20 -8.77
N VAL A 69 1.18 -3.52 -8.05
CA VAL A 69 0.62 -2.65 -7.00
C VAL A 69 0.40 -3.41 -5.71
N ALA A 70 1.01 -2.93 -4.63
CA ALA A 70 0.75 -3.34 -3.25
C ALA A 70 0.13 -2.19 -2.44
N VAL A 71 -0.68 -2.53 -1.44
CA VAL A 71 -1.36 -1.59 -0.55
C VAL A 71 -1.09 -1.97 0.90
N LEU A 72 -0.37 -1.13 1.62
CA LEU A 72 -0.12 -1.26 3.05
C LEU A 72 -1.19 -0.48 3.82
N ASP A 73 -2.13 -1.18 4.44
CA ASP A 73 -3.05 -0.61 5.41
C ASP A 73 -2.46 -0.73 6.82
N LEU A 74 -1.97 0.40 7.35
CA LEU A 74 -1.32 0.41 8.66
C LEU A 74 -2.29 0.10 9.82
N THR A 75 -3.60 0.28 9.63
CA THR A 75 -4.57 -0.09 10.67
C THR A 75 -4.77 -1.59 10.79
N GLY A 76 -4.67 -2.31 9.67
CA GLY A 76 -4.80 -3.77 9.63
C GLY A 76 -3.69 -4.51 10.38
N ILE A 77 -2.53 -3.86 10.56
CA ILE A 77 -1.37 -4.42 11.28
C ILE A 77 -1.59 -4.36 12.80
N GLY A 78 -2.25 -3.30 13.28
CA GLY A 78 -2.49 -3.07 14.71
C GLY A 78 -1.44 -2.19 15.38
N SER A 79 -1.74 -1.72 16.60
CA SER A 79 -0.97 -0.67 17.29
C SER A 79 -0.18 -1.12 18.52
N ASN A 80 -0.50 -2.29 19.07
CA ASN A 80 0.16 -2.81 20.26
C ASN A 80 1.22 -3.85 19.87
N LEU A 81 2.27 -3.40 19.18
CA LEU A 81 3.30 -4.25 18.58
C LEU A 81 4.70 -3.72 18.87
N SER A 82 5.68 -4.62 18.84
CA SER A 82 7.08 -4.24 18.74
C SER A 82 7.42 -3.76 17.32
N ALA A 83 8.56 -3.08 17.16
CA ALA A 83 9.05 -2.71 15.83
C ALA A 83 9.24 -3.94 14.93
N GLU A 84 9.79 -5.02 15.48
CA GLU A 84 9.97 -6.31 14.79
C GLU A 84 8.67 -6.80 14.17
N GLN A 85 7.62 -6.96 14.99
CA GLN A 85 6.30 -7.45 14.55
C GLN A 85 5.64 -6.51 13.54
N TRP A 86 5.89 -5.21 13.67
CA TRP A 86 5.32 -4.22 12.75
C TRP A 86 5.96 -4.31 11.36
N TYR A 87 7.29 -4.38 11.28
CA TYR A 87 7.99 -4.52 10.00
C TYR A 87 7.74 -5.88 9.33
N GLU A 88 7.69 -6.96 10.12
CA GLU A 88 7.27 -8.29 9.65
C GLU A 88 5.83 -8.23 9.10
N GLY A 89 4.89 -7.66 9.86
CA GLY A 89 3.50 -7.51 9.42
C GLY A 89 3.34 -6.70 8.12
N LEU A 90 4.15 -5.66 7.93
CA LEU A 90 4.20 -4.94 6.64
C LEU A 90 4.69 -5.83 5.51
N LEU A 91 5.69 -6.67 5.77
CA LEU A 91 6.27 -7.53 4.76
C LEU A 91 5.29 -8.64 4.37
N ASN A 92 4.65 -9.28 5.34
CA ASN A 92 3.68 -10.35 5.12
C ASN A 92 2.47 -9.82 4.36
N ASN A 93 2.05 -8.57 4.65
CA ASN A 93 0.99 -7.91 3.89
C ASN A 93 1.35 -7.71 2.41
N ILE A 94 2.62 -7.44 2.09
CA ILE A 94 3.12 -7.39 0.70
C ILE A 94 3.18 -8.80 0.11
N GLY A 95 3.70 -9.77 0.85
CA GLY A 95 3.78 -11.18 0.46
C GLY A 95 2.44 -11.69 -0.06
N THR A 96 1.40 -11.59 0.77
CA THR A 96 0.03 -12.00 0.41
C THR A 96 -0.53 -11.30 -0.81
N GLN A 97 -0.13 -10.06 -1.08
CA GLN A 97 -0.62 -9.33 -2.26
C GLN A 97 0.11 -9.70 -3.54
N LEU A 98 1.34 -10.20 -3.42
CA LEU A 98 2.23 -10.49 -4.54
C LEU A 98 2.49 -11.99 -4.74
N ASP A 99 1.89 -12.85 -3.91
CA ASP A 99 2.11 -14.31 -3.91
C ASP A 99 3.59 -14.63 -3.64
N LEU A 100 4.13 -14.04 -2.57
CA LEU A 100 5.54 -14.10 -2.16
C LEU A 100 5.70 -14.38 -0.66
N GLU A 101 4.69 -14.93 0.00
CA GLU A 101 4.70 -15.18 1.44
C GLU A 101 5.92 -16.00 1.88
N ASP A 102 6.14 -17.15 1.25
CA ASP A 102 7.21 -18.08 1.62
C ASP A 102 8.59 -17.44 1.44
N GLU A 103 8.83 -16.77 0.30
CA GLU A 103 10.13 -16.13 0.01
C GLU A 103 10.44 -14.96 0.95
N LEU A 104 9.40 -14.24 1.38
CA LEU A 104 9.56 -13.10 2.28
C LEU A 104 9.74 -13.55 3.73
N ASP A 105 9.02 -14.58 4.17
CA ASP A 105 9.18 -15.19 5.49
C ASP A 105 10.58 -15.82 5.60
N ASP A 106 11.02 -16.58 4.59
CA ASP A 106 12.38 -17.16 4.53
C ASP A 106 13.45 -16.05 4.59
N TYR A 107 13.30 -15.01 3.77
CA TYR A 107 14.25 -13.90 3.79
C TYR A 107 14.26 -13.17 5.13
N TRP A 108 13.09 -12.98 5.75
CA TRP A 108 12.99 -12.39 7.06
C TRP A 108 13.82 -13.21 8.04
N ASP A 109 13.53 -14.49 8.21
CA ASP A 109 14.17 -15.37 9.19
C ASP A 109 15.69 -15.52 8.98
N ASP A 110 16.13 -15.71 7.73
CA ASP A 110 17.55 -15.83 7.38
C ASP A 110 18.37 -14.58 7.73
N ASN A 111 17.70 -13.43 7.94
CA ASN A 111 18.33 -12.15 8.22
C ASN A 111 18.03 -11.64 9.65
N ALA A 112 17.67 -12.51 10.60
CA ALA A 112 17.36 -12.16 11.99
C ALA A 112 18.46 -11.37 12.75
N GLY A 113 19.71 -11.41 12.26
CA GLY A 113 20.81 -10.59 12.80
C GLY A 113 20.81 -9.12 12.37
N ARG A 114 19.90 -8.70 11.50
CA ARG A 114 19.78 -7.31 11.01
C ARG A 114 18.63 -6.58 11.70
N SER A 115 18.65 -5.25 11.65
CA SER A 115 17.53 -4.46 12.18
C SER A 115 16.23 -4.73 11.40
N PRO A 116 15.05 -4.56 12.01
CA PRO A 116 13.77 -4.78 11.35
C PRO A 116 13.64 -4.00 10.03
N LEU A 117 14.05 -2.73 10.03
CA LEU A 117 14.04 -1.88 8.84
C LEU A 117 15.00 -2.41 7.75
N GLN A 118 16.20 -2.88 8.12
CA GLN A 118 17.15 -3.45 7.15
C GLN A 118 16.63 -4.74 6.52
N ARG A 119 15.93 -5.58 7.30
CA ARG A 119 15.27 -6.80 6.79
C ARG A 119 14.16 -6.41 5.82
N TRP A 120 13.28 -5.49 6.21
CA TRP A 120 12.18 -5.02 5.36
C TRP A 120 12.70 -4.42 4.04
N LEU A 121 13.59 -3.43 4.08
CA LEU A 121 14.19 -2.82 2.88
C LEU A 121 14.93 -3.84 2.02
N GLY A 122 15.63 -4.77 2.66
CA GLY A 122 16.36 -5.82 1.98
C GLY A 122 15.43 -6.77 1.23
N ALA A 123 14.31 -7.15 1.84
CA ALA A 123 13.31 -8.02 1.25
C ALA A 123 12.63 -7.36 0.04
N ILE A 124 12.23 -6.09 0.16
CA ILE A 124 11.71 -5.32 -0.98
C ILE A 124 12.72 -5.30 -2.13
N ARG A 125 14.00 -5.01 -1.84
CA ARG A 125 15.04 -4.88 -2.89
C ARG A 125 15.46 -6.20 -3.52
N LYS A 126 15.50 -7.29 -2.75
CA LYS A 126 16.11 -8.57 -3.16
C LYS A 126 15.10 -9.65 -3.52
N ILE A 127 13.88 -9.56 -3.01
CA ILE A 127 12.82 -10.53 -3.26
C ILE A 127 11.75 -9.90 -4.14
N VAL A 128 11.18 -8.75 -3.73
CA VAL A 128 10.03 -8.15 -4.44
C VAL A 128 10.45 -7.50 -5.76
N LEU A 129 11.40 -6.57 -5.76
CA LEU A 129 11.76 -5.84 -6.98
C LEU A 129 12.22 -6.74 -8.14
N PRO A 130 12.97 -7.84 -7.93
CA PRO A 130 13.34 -8.75 -9.01
C PRO A 130 12.16 -9.48 -9.69
N THR A 131 11.00 -9.59 -9.05
CA THR A 131 9.80 -10.21 -9.64
C THR A 131 8.94 -9.19 -10.42
N VAL A 132 9.28 -7.91 -10.35
CA VAL A 132 8.50 -6.82 -10.96
C VAL A 132 9.04 -6.49 -12.34
N GLU A 133 8.22 -6.66 -13.38
CA GLU A 133 8.64 -6.46 -14.78
C GLU A 133 8.81 -4.99 -15.19
N LYS A 134 7.99 -4.08 -14.65
CA LYS A 134 7.97 -2.66 -15.02
C LYS A 134 8.23 -1.74 -13.85
N GLN A 135 7.27 -1.68 -12.93
CA GLN A 135 7.26 -0.74 -11.83
C GLN A 135 6.45 -1.33 -10.69
N LEU A 136 6.93 -1.11 -9.46
CA LEU A 136 6.20 -1.37 -8.23
C LEU A 136 5.68 -0.05 -7.69
N VAL A 137 4.37 0.03 -7.43
CA VAL A 137 3.76 1.12 -6.68
C VAL A 137 3.24 0.55 -5.37
N VAL A 138 3.72 1.10 -4.25
CA VAL A 138 3.24 0.76 -2.90
C VAL A 138 2.41 1.92 -2.38
N PHE A 139 1.11 1.70 -2.19
CA PHE A 139 0.27 2.65 -1.47
C PHE A 139 0.41 2.41 0.04
N VAL A 140 0.52 3.49 0.81
CA VAL A 140 0.50 3.43 2.27
C VAL A 140 -0.74 4.19 2.75
N ASP A 141 -1.75 3.48 3.23
CA ASP A 141 -2.98 4.06 3.74
C ASP A 141 -2.95 4.20 5.28
N GLU A 142 -3.82 5.06 5.80
CA GLU A 142 -3.98 5.32 7.23
C GLU A 142 -2.68 5.63 7.99
N ILE A 143 -1.80 6.41 7.35
CA ILE A 143 -0.52 6.89 7.92
C ILE A 143 -0.66 7.50 9.32
N ASP A 144 -1.81 8.11 9.67
CA ASP A 144 -2.05 8.64 11.01
C ASP A 144 -1.93 7.59 12.12
N MET A 145 -2.13 6.31 11.80
CA MET A 145 -2.00 5.18 12.72
C MET A 145 -0.62 5.14 13.38
N VAL A 146 0.44 5.54 12.69
CA VAL A 146 1.81 5.49 13.21
C VAL A 146 2.01 6.32 14.47
N ARG A 147 1.15 7.31 14.72
CA ARG A 147 1.16 8.14 15.93
C ARG A 147 0.78 7.36 17.20
N SER A 148 0.19 6.17 17.04
CA SER A 148 -0.25 5.30 18.14
C SER A 148 0.73 4.17 18.47
N LEU A 149 1.81 4.02 17.70
CA LEU A 149 2.82 2.99 17.91
C LEU A 149 3.71 3.33 19.12
N ALA A 150 4.18 2.29 19.82
CA ALA A 150 5.05 2.43 20.98
C ALA A 150 6.53 2.75 20.63
N PHE A 151 6.83 2.98 19.35
CA PHE A 151 8.18 3.26 18.84
C PHE A 151 8.13 4.32 17.71
N SER A 152 9.26 4.96 17.41
CA SER A 152 9.34 5.94 16.33
C SER A 152 9.34 5.28 14.95
N THR A 153 8.58 5.84 14.02
CA THR A 153 8.53 5.45 12.61
C THR A 153 9.26 6.42 11.69
N ASP A 154 10.05 7.35 12.24
CA ASP A 154 10.76 8.36 11.45
C ASP A 154 11.71 7.73 10.43
N GLU A 155 12.41 6.67 10.81
CA GLU A 155 13.33 5.94 9.92
C GLU A 155 12.59 5.23 8.77
N PHE A 156 11.37 4.75 9.02
CA PHE A 156 10.52 4.17 7.97
C PHE A 156 10.20 5.23 6.91
N PHE A 157 9.68 6.40 7.32
CA PHE A 157 9.36 7.48 6.38
C PHE A 157 10.60 8.08 5.71
N ALA A 158 11.74 8.12 6.41
CA ALA A 158 13.01 8.50 5.80
C ALA A 158 13.42 7.52 4.70
N SER A 159 13.35 6.21 4.98
CA SER A 159 13.73 5.16 4.02
C SER A 159 12.83 5.12 2.78
N ILE A 160 11.52 5.38 2.93
CA ILE A 160 10.60 5.39 1.78
C ILE A 160 10.98 6.50 0.79
N ARG A 161 11.42 7.66 1.28
CA ARG A 161 11.86 8.76 0.41
C ARG A 161 13.12 8.44 -0.39
N GLU A 162 13.90 7.43 -0.01
CA GLU A 162 15.09 7.02 -0.75
C GLU A 162 14.78 6.10 -1.95
N PHE A 163 13.53 5.64 -2.11
CA PHE A 163 13.14 4.77 -3.23
C PHE A 163 12.78 5.50 -4.53
N HIS A 164 12.71 6.84 -4.50
CA HIS A 164 12.45 7.67 -5.68
C HIS A 164 13.67 8.51 -6.06
#